data_AF-A0A560CYU0-F1
#
_entry.id   AF-A0A560CYU0-F1
#
_cell.length_a   1.000
_cell.length_b   1.000
_cell.length_c   1.000
_cell.angle_alpha   90.00
_cell.angle_beta   90.00
_cell.angle_gamma   90.00
#
_symmetry.space_group_name_H-M   'P 1'
#
loop_
_entity.id
_entity.type
_entity.pdbx_description
1 polymer ?
#
loop_
_entity_poly.entity_id
_entity_poly.type
_entity_poly.pdbx_seq_one_letter_code
_entity_poly.pdbx_strand_id
1 'polypeptide(L)'
;MLRTRICLAAMLLAASVHTASAQTATAPAAPAATSEAKPGKIKLTMQKLKDMKAKWAANKPKLKACRGEVKTKGLAGDDRWFFIEECMNKS
;
A
#
# COMPACT_ATOMS: atom_id res chain seq x y z
N MET A 1 -2.03 14.83 -29.99
CA MET A 1 -3.40 14.24 -29.94
C MET A 1 -3.57 12.96 -30.79
N LEU A 2 -2.62 12.61 -31.68
CA LEU A 2 -2.70 11.38 -32.48
C LEU A 2 -2.26 10.10 -31.73
N ARG A 3 -1.36 10.22 -30.73
CA ARG A 3 -0.84 9.07 -29.96
C ARG A 3 -1.85 8.47 -28.98
N THR A 4 -2.82 9.24 -28.49
CA THR A 4 -3.83 8.78 -27.52
C THR A 4 -4.97 7.99 -28.16
N ARG A 5 -5.13 8.05 -29.48
CA ARG A 5 -6.22 7.38 -30.22
C ARG A 5 -5.87 5.95 -30.65
N ILE A 6 -4.58 5.60 -30.70
CA ILE A 6 -4.10 4.27 -31.12
C ILE A 6 -4.33 3.22 -30.01
N CYS A 7 -4.31 3.62 -28.73
CA CYS A 7 -4.44 2.68 -27.61
C CYS A 7 -5.89 2.27 -27.29
N LEU A 8 -6.91 3.00 -27.75
CA LEU A 8 -8.30 2.74 -27.38
C LEU A 8 -9.01 1.73 -28.31
N ALA A 9 -8.42 1.35 -29.44
CA ALA A 9 -9.05 0.45 -30.42
C ALA A 9 -8.68 -1.04 -30.24
N ALA A 10 -7.74 -1.40 -29.35
CA ALA A 10 -7.21 -2.76 -29.26
C ALA A 10 -7.70 -3.59 -28.05
N MET A 11 -8.58 -3.02 -27.20
CA MET A 11 -9.07 -3.70 -25.98
C MET A 11 -10.56 -4.07 -26.08
N LEU A 12 -11.02 -4.39 -27.29
CA LEU A 12 -12.27 -5.11 -27.52
C LEU A 12 -11.96 -6.27 -28.46
N LEU A 13 -11.54 -7.42 -27.92
CA LEU A 13 -11.61 -8.77 -28.50
C LEU A 13 -10.77 -9.74 -27.66
N ALA A 14 -11.34 -10.28 -26.57
CA ALA A 14 -10.99 -11.61 -26.06
C ALA A 14 -12.04 -12.03 -25.03
N ALA A 15 -13.19 -12.48 -25.54
CA ALA A 15 -14.00 -13.45 -24.84
C ALA A 15 -13.21 -14.77 -24.80
N SER A 16 -12.93 -15.28 -23.60
CA SER A 16 -12.64 -16.70 -23.41
C SER A 16 -12.88 -17.12 -21.95
N VAL A 17 -14.12 -17.58 -21.72
CA VAL A 17 -14.45 -18.82 -21.00
C VAL A 17 -13.39 -19.35 -20.02
N HIS A 18 -13.70 -19.28 -18.73
CA HIS A 18 -13.33 -20.32 -17.78
C HIS A 18 -14.62 -20.90 -17.18
N THR A 19 -15.05 -22.00 -17.79
CA THR A 19 -16.05 -22.95 -17.29
C THR A 19 -15.31 -24.12 -16.64
N ALA A 20 -15.93 -24.68 -15.58
CA ALA A 20 -15.62 -25.93 -14.89
C ALA A 20 -14.40 -25.90 -13.94
N SER A 21 -14.59 -26.02 -12.63
CA SER A 21 -14.99 -27.29 -12.02
C SER A 21 -15.84 -27.11 -10.76
N ALA A 22 -16.85 -27.96 -10.62
CA ALA A 22 -17.81 -28.00 -9.53
C ALA A 22 -17.24 -28.67 -8.27
N GLN A 23 -17.54 -28.10 -7.10
CA GLN A 23 -17.93 -28.83 -5.88
C GLN A 23 -18.99 -28.00 -5.12
N THR A 24 -20.24 -28.44 -5.20
CA THR A 24 -21.37 -28.20 -4.28
C THR A 24 -21.04 -28.86 -2.93
N ALA A 25 -21.47 -28.49 -1.72
CA ALA A 25 -22.47 -27.60 -1.13
C ALA A 25 -21.98 -27.29 0.31
N THR A 26 -22.20 -26.10 0.90
CA THR A 26 -23.31 -25.83 1.83
C THR A 26 -23.18 -24.37 2.31
N ALA A 27 -24.29 -23.63 2.30
CA ALA A 27 -24.47 -22.43 3.12
C ALA A 27 -25.12 -22.86 4.46
N PRO A 28 -24.85 -22.17 5.58
CA PRO A 28 -25.60 -20.93 5.83
C PRO A 28 -24.78 -19.75 6.41
N ALA A 29 -25.23 -18.55 6.06
CA ALA A 29 -25.28 -17.30 6.82
C ALA A 29 -24.11 -16.86 7.74
N ALA A 30 -23.40 -15.81 7.29
CA ALA A 30 -23.01 -14.54 7.96
C ALA A 30 -22.32 -14.54 9.36
N PRO A 31 -21.69 -13.42 9.78
CA PRO A 31 -20.76 -12.52 9.11
C PRO A 31 -19.41 -12.39 9.88
N ALA A 32 -18.41 -11.81 9.22
CA ALA A 32 -17.33 -11.01 9.79
C ALA A 32 -16.67 -11.44 11.13
N ALA A 33 -15.45 -11.99 11.04
CA ALA A 33 -14.32 -11.62 11.91
C ALA A 33 -13.05 -12.34 11.45
N THR A 34 -12.38 -11.84 10.40
CA THR A 34 -10.94 -12.10 10.26
C THR A 34 -10.22 -11.19 11.24
N SER A 35 -9.99 -11.70 12.45
CA SER A 35 -8.91 -11.23 13.30
C SER A 35 -7.75 -12.21 13.14
N GLU A 36 -6.53 -11.68 13.25
CA GLU A 36 -5.26 -12.41 13.42
C GLU A 36 -4.48 -12.83 12.16
N ALA A 37 -3.63 -11.86 11.75
CA ALA A 37 -2.17 -11.99 11.66
C ALA A 37 -1.54 -13.02 10.70
N LYS A 38 -1.01 -12.51 9.58
CA LYS A 38 0.27 -12.96 9.01
C LYS A 38 0.95 -11.83 8.21
N PRO A 39 1.98 -11.13 8.73
CA PRO A 39 2.67 -10.08 7.99
C PRO A 39 3.73 -10.71 7.09
N GLY A 40 3.28 -11.31 5.99
CA GLY A 40 4.17 -11.83 4.95
C GLY A 40 4.67 -10.69 4.07
N LYS A 41 5.97 -10.39 4.18
CA LYS A 41 6.78 -9.54 3.27
C LYS A 41 6.56 -8.03 3.47
N ILE A 42 7.60 -7.38 4.00
CA ILE A 42 7.64 -6.04 4.61
C ILE A 42 7.57 -4.90 3.57
N LYS A 43 6.65 -4.97 2.61
CA LYS A 43 6.32 -3.80 1.82
C LYS A 43 5.40 -2.90 2.65
N LEU A 44 5.81 -1.65 2.80
CA LEU A 44 5.07 -0.68 3.58
C LEU A 44 3.66 -0.52 3.00
N THR A 45 2.66 -1.05 3.69
CA THR A 45 1.27 -0.97 3.21
C THR A 45 0.79 0.47 3.30
N MET A 46 -0.02 0.91 2.34
CA MET A 46 -0.57 2.27 2.29
C MET A 46 -1.31 2.66 3.58
N GLN A 47 -1.93 1.68 4.25
CA GLN A 47 -2.61 1.90 5.53
C GLN A 47 -1.61 2.22 6.66
N LYS A 48 -0.58 1.37 6.84
CA LYS A 48 0.47 1.57 7.86
C LYS A 48 1.17 2.93 7.69
N LEU A 49 1.41 3.32 6.43
CA LEU A 49 1.96 4.62 6.08
C LEU A 49 1.11 5.80 6.53
N LYS A 50 -0.21 5.67 6.38
CA LYS A 50 -1.18 6.70 6.78
C LYS A 50 -1.22 6.83 8.29
N ASP A 51 -1.28 5.71 9.00
CA ASP A 51 -1.35 5.66 10.47
C ASP A 51 -0.08 6.23 11.11
N MET A 52 1.10 5.85 10.59
CA MET A 52 2.37 6.41 11.06
C MET A 52 2.48 7.91 10.78
N LYS A 53 2.06 8.36 9.60
CA LYS A 53 2.05 9.80 9.28
C LYS A 53 1.11 10.59 10.20
N ALA A 54 -0.05 10.04 10.55
CA ALA A 54 -0.96 10.64 11.51
C ALA A 54 -0.30 10.74 12.90
N LYS A 55 0.36 9.68 13.37
CA LYS A 55 1.12 9.70 14.63
C LYS A 55 2.22 10.77 14.63
N TRP A 56 2.99 10.88 13.56
CA TRP A 56 4.08 11.86 13.46
C TRP A 56 3.59 13.31 13.39
N ALA A 57 2.36 13.54 12.90
CA ALA A 57 1.77 14.86 12.82
C ALA A 57 1.59 15.53 14.20
N ALA A 58 1.58 14.74 15.29
CA ALA A 58 1.56 15.23 16.66
C ALA A 58 2.85 15.99 17.04
N ASN A 59 3.99 15.69 16.39
CA ASN A 59 5.27 16.36 16.62
C ASN A 59 5.86 16.88 15.30
N LYS A 60 5.21 17.91 14.76
CA LYS A 60 5.62 18.60 13.52
C LYS A 60 7.06 19.11 13.52
N PRO A 61 7.62 19.72 14.61
CA PRO A 61 8.99 20.22 14.56
C PRO A 61 10.01 19.08 14.38
N LYS A 62 9.85 17.98 15.12
CA LYS A 62 10.73 16.80 14.97
C LYS A 62 10.60 16.17 13.58
N LEU A 63 9.37 16.03 13.08
CA LEU A 63 9.13 15.50 11.73
C LEU A 63 9.81 16.34 10.64
N LYS A 64 9.87 17.66 10.80
CA LYS A 64 10.58 18.55 9.86
C LYS A 64 12.09 18.30 9.89
N ALA A 65 12.68 18.13 11.08
CA ALA A 65 14.10 17.79 11.22
C ALA A 65 14.43 16.43 10.57
N CYS A 66 13.66 15.39 10.88
CA CYS A 66 13.83 14.06 10.27
C CYS A 66 13.76 14.10 8.74
N ARG A 67 12.83 14.88 8.17
CA ARG A 67 12.73 15.06 6.71
C ARG A 67 13.91 15.83 6.11
N GLY A 68 14.56 16.70 6.89
CA GLY A 68 15.81 17.35 6.50
C GLY A 68 16.93 16.32 6.36
N GLU A 69 17.10 15.45 7.36
CA GLU A 69 18.12 14.39 7.33
C GLU A 69 17.91 13.40 6.20
N VAL A 70 16.65 13.03 5.89
CA VAL A 70 16.31 12.23 4.70
C VAL A 70 16.87 12.86 3.43
N LYS A 71 16.70 14.18 3.25
CA LYS A 71 17.18 14.89 2.06
C LYS A 71 18.69 14.92 2.01
N THR A 72 19.35 15.21 3.14
CA THR A 72 20.82 15.18 3.24
C THR A 72 21.38 13.80 2.92
N LYS A 73 20.68 12.73 3.30
CA LYS A 73 21.05 11.34 3.01
C LYS A 73 20.61 10.84 1.63
N GLY A 74 19.84 11.63 0.87
CA GLY A 74 19.33 11.24 -0.45
C GLY A 74 18.34 10.05 -0.42
N LEU A 75 17.66 9.81 0.71
CA LEU A 75 16.76 8.66 0.84
C LEU A 75 15.46 8.86 0.05
N ALA A 76 15.06 7.84 -0.72
CA ALA A 76 13.88 7.84 -1.55
C ALA A 76 12.98 6.62 -1.27
N GLY A 77 11.84 6.54 -1.96
CA GLY A 77 10.95 5.37 -1.88
C GLY A 77 10.55 4.98 -0.45
N ASP A 78 10.73 3.69 -0.15
CA ASP A 78 10.40 3.07 1.14
C ASP A 78 11.45 3.43 2.22
N ASP A 79 12.73 3.57 1.87
CA ASP A 79 13.82 3.92 2.80
C ASP A 79 13.59 5.25 3.53
N ARG A 80 13.01 6.23 2.82
CA ARG A 80 12.63 7.51 3.43
C ARG A 80 11.67 7.31 4.61
N TRP A 81 10.70 6.42 4.47
CA TRP A 81 9.65 6.25 5.48
C TRP A 81 10.16 5.51 6.71
N PHE A 82 10.99 4.48 6.51
CA PHE A 82 11.66 3.78 7.60
C PHE A 82 12.61 4.70 8.38
N PHE A 83 13.38 5.53 7.68
CA PHE A 83 14.24 6.49 8.37
C PHE A 83 13.43 7.50 9.21
N ILE A 84 12.32 8.02 8.67
CA ILE A 84 11.47 8.94 9.44
C ILE A 84 10.87 8.23 10.66
N GLU A 85 10.48 6.96 10.55
CA GLU A 85 10.01 6.17 11.69
C GLU A 85 11.05 6.09 12.81
N GLU A 86 12.27 5.67 12.46
CA GLU A 86 13.38 5.56 13.40
C GLU A 86 13.71 6.92 14.03
N CYS A 87 13.84 7.97 13.21
CA CYS A 87 14.12 9.32 13.69
C CYS A 87 13.04 9.84 14.66
N MET A 88 11.77 9.56 14.38
CA MET A 88 10.68 9.96 15.27
C MET A 88 10.65 9.17 16.59
N ASN A 89 11.08 7.90 16.58
CA ASN A 89 11.16 7.05 17.77
C ASN A 89 12.42 7.27 18.61
N LYS A 90 13.49 7.83 18.04
CA LYS A 90 14.72 8.14 18.76
C LYS A 90 14.48 9.33 19.70
N SER A 91 14.37 9.07 21.01
CA SER A 91 14.08 10.06 22.05
C SER A 91 15.05 11.23 22.05
#